data_AF-A0A5D3F1Z0-F1
#
_entry.id   AF-A0A5D3F1Z0-F1
#
_cell.length_a   1.000
_cell.length_b   1.000
_cell.length_c   1.000
_cell.angle_alpha   90.00
_cell.angle_beta   90.00
_cell.angle_gamma   90.00
#
_symmetry.space_group_name_H-M   'P 1'
#
loop_
_entity.id
_entity.type
_entity.pdbx_description
1 polymer ?
#
loop_
_entity_poly.entity_id
_entity_poly.type
_entity_poly.pdbx_seq_one_letter_code
_entity_poly.pdbx_strand_id
1 'polypeptide(L)'
;MPPADGRMRMQRVMMDDITTRMDNAATQIQQTLTNMDRDIKLLLGDENWQGTERQEYDTQQLIWNQSAAQMHGAALTGGATLQKMVDNVDVTEAVNRKAWQNVYG
;
A
#
# COMPACT_ATOMS: atom_id res chain seq x y z
N MET A 1 -18.56 2.45 30.88
CA MET A 1 -17.97 2.18 29.54
C MET A 1 -16.66 1.46 29.73
N PRO A 2 -16.41 0.30 29.12
CA PRO A 2 -15.13 -0.35 29.31
C PRO A 2 -14.06 0.36 28.46
N PRO A 3 -12.81 0.42 28.94
CA PRO A 3 -11.65 1.05 28.28
C PRO A 3 -11.22 0.42 26.94
N ALA A 4 -11.96 -0.58 26.45
CA ALA A 4 -11.69 -1.30 25.21
C ALA A 4 -12.09 -0.50 23.95
N ASP A 5 -13.19 0.26 23.98
CA ASP A 5 -13.67 1.06 22.83
C ASP A 5 -12.64 2.12 22.39
N GLY A 6 -11.94 2.75 23.33
CA GLY A 6 -10.93 3.78 23.04
C GLY A 6 -9.66 3.21 22.42
N ARG A 7 -9.20 2.05 22.91
CA ARG A 7 -8.02 1.35 22.37
C ARG A 7 -8.28 0.81 20.96
N MET A 8 -9.48 0.28 20.70
CA MET A 8 -9.85 -0.26 19.39
C MET A 8 -10.08 0.85 18.35
N ARG A 9 -10.70 1.97 18.73
CA ARG A 9 -10.77 3.17 17.85
C ARG A 9 -9.38 3.69 17.48
N MET A 10 -8.45 3.73 18.43
CA MET A 10 -7.07 4.14 18.18
C MET A 10 -6.37 3.17 17.23
N GLN A 11 -6.56 1.87 17.41
CA GLN A 11 -6.01 0.84 16.52
C GLN A 11 -6.53 0.99 15.08
N ARG A 12 -7.82 1.29 14.90
CA ARG A 12 -8.40 1.56 13.58
C ARG A 12 -7.70 2.73 12.88
N VAL A 13 -7.64 3.89 13.54
CA VAL A 13 -7.04 5.10 12.96
C VAL A 13 -5.58 4.85 12.59
N MET A 14 -4.84 4.08 13.40
CA MET A 14 -3.46 3.69 13.08
C MET A 14 -3.38 2.77 11.85
N MET A 15 -4.30 1.80 11.71
CA MET A 15 -4.31 0.89 10.54
C MET A 15 -4.66 1.61 9.24
N ASP A 16 -5.63 2.54 9.28
CA ASP A 16 -6.01 3.37 8.13
C ASP A 16 -4.86 4.28 7.70
N ASP A 17 -4.17 4.91 8.68
CA ASP A 17 -2.98 5.73 8.44
C ASP A 17 -1.85 4.90 7.80
N ILE A 18 -1.55 3.72 8.35
CA ILE A 18 -0.51 2.83 7.82
C ILE A 18 -0.83 2.43 6.38
N THR A 19 -2.08 2.05 6.10
CA THR A 19 -2.53 1.65 4.75
C THR A 19 -2.36 2.80 3.76
N THR A 20 -2.81 3.99 4.14
CA THR A 20 -2.68 5.21 3.31
C THR A 20 -1.21 5.54 3.04
N ARG A 21 -0.34 5.41 4.05
CA ARG A 21 1.10 5.65 3.91
C ARG A 21 1.77 4.63 2.99
N MET A 22 1.36 3.36 3.05
CA MET A 22 1.89 2.32 2.16
C MET A 22 1.52 2.58 0.69
N ASP A 23 0.26 2.95 0.41
CA ASP A 23 -0.20 3.28 -0.94
C ASP A 23 0.51 4.54 -1.49
N ASN A 24 0.64 5.58 -0.66
CA ASN A 24 1.39 6.78 -1.01
C ASN A 24 2.86 6.47 -1.33
N ALA A 25 3.52 5.65 -0.50
CA ALA A 25 4.91 5.26 -0.74
C ALA A 25 5.08 4.48 -2.05
N ALA A 26 4.18 3.53 -2.33
CA ALA A 26 4.20 2.79 -3.59
C ALA A 26 4.01 3.70 -4.81
N THR A 27 3.07 4.66 -4.74
CA THR A 27 2.84 5.67 -5.78
C THR A 27 4.08 6.54 -6.02
N GLN A 28 4.73 7.00 -4.96
CA GLN A 28 5.96 7.80 -5.05
C GLN A 28 7.11 7.03 -5.70
N ILE A 29 7.25 5.73 -5.40
CA ILE A 29 8.28 4.88 -6.01
C ILE A 29 8.02 4.74 -7.52
N GLN A 30 6.77 4.50 -7.92
CA GLN A 30 6.41 4.42 -9.33
C GLN A 30 6.68 5.73 -10.08
N GLN A 31 6.35 6.87 -9.49
CA GLN A 31 6.66 8.19 -10.06
C GLN A 31 8.17 8.41 -10.18
N THR A 32 8.94 8.04 -9.16
CA THR A 32 10.40 8.19 -9.17
C THR A 32 11.03 7.37 -10.30
N LEU A 33 10.62 6.11 -10.47
CA LEU A 33 11.10 5.25 -11.55
C LEU A 33 10.71 5.78 -12.93
N THR A 34 9.50 6.33 -13.07
CA THR A 34 9.04 6.96 -14.33
C THR A 34 9.88 8.19 -14.68
N ASN A 35 10.23 9.00 -13.68
CA ASN A 35 11.08 10.18 -13.89
C ASN A 35 12.51 9.78 -14.22
N MET A 36 13.07 8.78 -13.53
CA MET A 36 14.39 8.24 -13.85
C MET A 36 14.47 7.72 -15.29
N ASP A 37 13.45 6.98 -15.76
CA ASP A 37 13.38 6.51 -17.14
C ASP A 37 13.40 7.67 -18.15
N ARG A 38 12.60 8.71 -17.88
CA ARG A 38 12.57 9.91 -18.72
C ARG A 38 13.93 10.61 -18.74
N ASP A 39 14.54 10.83 -17.58
CA ASP A 39 15.80 11.55 -17.46
C ASP A 39 16.93 10.80 -18.17
N ILE A 40 16.96 9.47 -18.05
CA ILE A 40 17.94 8.61 -18.72
C ILE A 40 17.79 8.68 -20.25
N LYS A 41 16.56 8.64 -20.77
CA LYS A 41 16.28 8.78 -22.21
C LYS A 41 16.67 10.17 -22.74
N LEU A 42 16.42 11.22 -21.96
CA LEU A 42 16.82 12.59 -22.31
C LEU A 42 18.34 12.79 -22.30
N LEU A 43 19.04 12.24 -21.29
CA LEU A 43 20.48 12.41 -21.10
C LEU A 43 21.29 11.80 -22.24
N LEU A 44 20.87 10.64 -22.70
CA LEU A 44 21.64 9.85 -23.63
C LEU A 44 21.18 10.06 -25.09
N GLY A 45 19.95 10.55 -25.31
CA GLY A 45 19.37 10.76 -26.64
C GLY A 45 19.03 9.43 -27.31
N ASP A 46 17.76 9.21 -27.67
CA ASP A 46 17.25 7.93 -28.21
C ASP A 46 18.05 7.41 -29.42
N GLU A 47 18.70 8.31 -30.17
CA GLU A 47 19.51 8.02 -31.37
C GLU A 47 20.90 7.42 -31.06
N ASN A 48 21.41 7.60 -29.84
CA ASN A 48 22.69 7.04 -29.38
C ASN A 48 22.53 5.66 -28.72
N TRP A 49 21.29 5.19 -28.56
CA TRP A 49 20.97 3.90 -27.96
C TRP A 49 20.81 2.84 -29.05
N GLN A 50 21.90 2.14 -29.35
CA GLN A 50 21.88 1.06 -30.32
C GLN A 50 22.56 -0.18 -29.75
N GLY A 51 22.18 -1.34 -30.26
CA GLY A 51 22.82 -2.60 -29.87
C GLY A 51 22.36 -3.14 -28.52
N THR A 52 23.25 -3.89 -27.89
CA THR A 52 22.97 -4.72 -26.70
C THR A 52 22.58 -3.86 -25.50
N GLU A 53 23.17 -2.68 -25.34
CA GLU A 53 22.95 -1.76 -24.22
C GLU A 53 21.51 -1.27 -24.16
N ARG A 54 20.86 -1.03 -25.32
CA ARG A 54 19.44 -0.70 -25.38
C ARG A 54 18.57 -1.86 -24.92
N GLN A 55 18.86 -3.05 -25.40
CA GLN A 55 18.12 -4.25 -25.03
C GLN A 55 18.24 -4.58 -23.55
N GLU A 56 19.44 -4.44 -22.99
CA GLU A 56 19.70 -4.63 -21.57
C GLU A 56 18.92 -3.61 -20.74
N TYR A 57 18.96 -2.34 -21.12
CA TYR A 57 18.19 -1.32 -20.41
C TYR A 57 16.69 -1.51 -20.52
N ASP A 58 16.14 -1.81 -21.70
CA ASP A 58 14.71 -2.09 -21.86
C ASP A 58 14.28 -3.28 -20.98
N THR A 59 15.16 -4.26 -20.81
CA THR A 59 14.98 -5.38 -19.88
C THR A 59 14.98 -4.91 -18.42
N GLN A 60 15.95 -4.09 -18.01
CA GLN A 60 15.99 -3.53 -16.66
C GLN A 60 14.77 -2.64 -16.39
N GLN A 61 14.34 -1.87 -17.39
CA GLN A 61 13.16 -1.03 -17.33
C GLN A 61 11.91 -1.85 -17.05
N LEU A 62 11.74 -2.95 -17.76
CA LEU A 62 10.65 -3.88 -17.53
C LEU A 62 10.70 -4.45 -16.11
N ILE A 63 11.89 -4.86 -15.63
CA ILE A 63 12.08 -5.48 -14.31
C ILE A 63 11.71 -4.50 -13.19
N TRP A 64 12.22 -3.26 -13.20
CA TRP A 64 11.89 -2.32 -12.12
C TRP A 64 10.42 -1.89 -12.17
N ASN A 65 9.82 -1.80 -13.37
CA ASN A 65 8.40 -1.49 -13.52
C ASN A 65 7.52 -2.60 -12.93
N GLN A 66 7.85 -3.87 -13.21
CA GLN A 66 7.18 -5.01 -12.61
C GLN A 66 7.36 -5.04 -11.09
N SER A 67 8.56 -4.75 -10.60
CA SER A 67 8.85 -4.72 -9.16
C SER A 67 8.04 -3.63 -8.44
N ALA A 68 7.92 -2.45 -9.04
CA ALA A 68 7.09 -1.37 -8.51
C ALA A 68 5.60 -1.74 -8.48
N ALA A 69 5.11 -2.38 -9.55
CA ALA A 69 3.73 -2.87 -9.61
C ALA A 69 3.47 -3.97 -8.56
N GLN A 70 4.42 -4.89 -8.35
CA GLN A 70 4.34 -5.91 -7.31
C GLN A 70 4.30 -5.30 -5.91
N MET A 71 5.12 -4.28 -5.65
CA MET A 71 5.09 -3.55 -4.37
C MET A 71 3.77 -2.83 -4.14
N HIS A 72 3.21 -2.19 -5.19
CA HIS A 72 1.89 -1.56 -5.11
C HIS A 72 0.80 -2.60 -4.82
N GLY A 73 0.82 -3.73 -5.53
CA GLY A 73 -0.12 -4.84 -5.28
C GLY A 73 0.00 -5.42 -3.87
N ALA A 74 1.23 -5.55 -3.34
CA ALA A 74 1.46 -5.99 -1.97
C ALA A 74 0.92 -4.98 -0.94
N ALA A 75 1.09 -3.67 -1.20
CA ALA A 75 0.53 -2.61 -0.35
C ALA A 75 -1.00 -2.64 -0.33
N LEU A 76 -1.65 -2.77 -1.49
CA LEU A 76 -3.10 -2.91 -1.58
C LEU A 76 -3.62 -4.17 -0.87
N THR A 77 -2.93 -5.30 -1.04
CA THR A 77 -3.29 -6.57 -0.39
C THR A 77 -3.13 -6.50 1.13
N GLY A 78 -2.03 -5.89 1.58
CA GLY A 78 -1.79 -5.62 3.00
C GLY A 78 -2.87 -4.72 3.59
N GLY A 79 -3.20 -3.61 2.91
CA GLY A 79 -4.27 -2.71 3.29
C GLY A 79 -5.64 -3.39 3.38
N ALA A 80 -6.01 -4.18 2.38
CA ALA A 80 -7.26 -4.95 2.39
C ALA A 80 -7.31 -5.97 3.54
N THR A 81 -6.16 -6.54 3.91
CA THR A 81 -6.06 -7.45 5.05
C THR A 81 -6.24 -6.71 6.37
N LEU A 82 -5.60 -5.55 6.52
CA LEU A 82 -5.79 -4.68 7.69
C LEU A 82 -7.25 -4.21 7.81
N GLN A 83 -7.89 -3.84 6.70
CA GLN A 83 -9.31 -3.45 6.70
C GLN A 83 -10.21 -4.60 7.19
N LYS A 84 -9.98 -5.84 6.75
CA LYS A 84 -10.72 -7.00 7.25
C LYS A 84 -10.53 -7.22 8.74
N MET A 85 -9.34 -6.94 9.27
CA MET A 85 -9.09 -7.02 10.72
C MET A 85 -9.89 -5.95 11.47
N VAL A 86 -9.96 -4.73 10.95
CA VAL A 86 -10.82 -3.65 11.49
C VAL A 86 -12.29 -4.07 11.49
N ASP A 87 -12.79 -4.58 10.37
CA ASP A 87 -14.20 -4.98 10.25
C ASP A 87 -14.55 -6.13 11.22
N ASN A 88 -13.61 -7.06 11.45
CA ASN A 88 -13.78 -8.14 12.41
C ASN A 88 -13.89 -7.60 13.86
N VAL A 89 -13.03 -6.64 14.21
CA VAL A 89 -13.10 -5.96 15.50
C VAL A 89 -14.46 -5.27 15.69
N ASP A 90 -15.01 -4.65 14.65
CA ASP A 90 -16.32 -3.98 14.69
C ASP A 90 -17.48 -4.93 14.98
N VAL A 91 -17.49 -6.08 14.30
CA VAL A 91 -18.49 -7.12 14.52
C VAL A 91 -18.40 -7.64 15.95
N THR A 92 -17.18 -7.87 16.43
CA THR A 92 -16.92 -8.33 17.80
C THR A 92 -17.42 -7.32 18.84
N GLU A 93 -17.18 -6.02 18.63
CA GLU A 93 -17.72 -4.97 19.49
C GLU A 93 -19.26 -4.92 19.49
N ALA A 94 -19.89 -5.03 18.31
CA ALA A 94 -21.34 -4.98 18.19
C ALA A 94 -22.01 -6.14 18.95
N VAL A 95 -21.42 -7.33 18.88
CA VAL A 95 -21.88 -8.51 19.64
C VAL A 95 -21.67 -8.30 21.13
N ASN A 96 -20.49 -7.85 21.56
CA ASN A 96 -20.19 -7.60 22.97
C ASN A 96 -21.13 -6.53 23.57
N ARG A 97 -21.39 -5.42 22.86
CA ARG A 97 -22.33 -4.38 23.31
C ARG A 97 -23.74 -4.93 23.53
N LYS A 98 -24.25 -5.74 22.58
CA LYS A 98 -25.57 -6.38 22.73
C LYS A 98 -25.61 -7.34 23.92
N ALA A 99 -24.56 -8.14 24.12
CA ALA A 99 -24.48 -9.05 25.27
C ALA A 99 -24.48 -8.28 26.60
N TRP A 100 -23.70 -7.21 26.73
CA TRP A 100 -23.69 -6.36 27.93
C TRP A 100 -25.05 -5.70 28.20
N GLN A 101 -25.72 -5.18 27.16
CA GLN A 101 -27.07 -4.63 27.28
C GLN A 101 -28.10 -5.66 27.75
N ASN A 102 -27.99 -6.91 27.29
CA ASN A 102 -28.92 -7.97 27.70
C ASN A 102 -28.69 -8.46 29.14
N VAL A 103 -27.47 -8.31 29.68
CA VAL A 103 -27.12 -8.82 31.02
C VAL A 103 -27.29 -7.75 32.10
N TYR A 104 -27.07 -6.48 31.76
CA TYR A 104 -27.04 -5.37 32.73
C TYR A 104 -27.97 -4.19 32.40
N GLY A 105 -28.69 -4.25 31.29
CA GLY A 105 -29.76 -3.31 30.92
C GLY A 105 -31.13 -3.91 31.16
#